data_AF-A0A4U5W4R4-F1
#
_entry.id   AF-A0A4U5W4R4-F1
#
_cell.length_a   1.000
_cell.length_b   1.000
_cell.length_c   1.000
_cell.angle_alpha   90.00
_cell.angle_beta   90.00
_cell.angle_gamma   90.00
#
_symmetry.space_group_name_H-M   'P 1'
#
loop_
_entity.id
_entity.type
_entity.pdbx_description
1 polymer ?
#
loop_
_entity_poly.entity_id
_entity_poly.type
_entity_poly.pdbx_seq_one_letter_code
_entity_poly.pdbx_strand_id
1 'polypeptide(L)'
;MPGTKTFTTPAGHTYSYSVETGENGEAVYDLSRVFADGVFPIGTVVVHPNWELSPATEGLLNVQFGKGSPTDRHERTDAPQLGDMELPYVVGSHLVNPADLTAETDDGAAPLLKFRKRMMGAAFAANAPAQPASPETFEKVRDLVTGLVITYQADKATPKREATYAKFLNAQRAEAVQAEINKLDAKAQALALMRAELADKLTSYKTA
;
A
#
# COMPACT_ATOMS: atom_id res chain seq x y z
N MET A 1 -16.37 4.91 23.75
CA MET A 1 -15.72 4.11 22.68
C MET A 1 -15.60 5.02 21.47
N PRO A 2 -14.40 5.21 20.87
CA PRO A 2 -14.29 5.95 19.61
C PRO A 2 -15.22 5.28 18.60
N GLY A 3 -16.13 6.07 18.00
CA GLY A 3 -17.37 5.59 17.43
C GLY A 3 -17.18 4.65 16.24
N THR A 4 -17.72 3.45 16.34
CA THR A 4 -17.97 2.55 15.21
C THR A 4 -18.81 3.29 14.17
N LYS A 5 -18.28 3.40 12.95
CA LYS A 5 -18.95 4.02 11.80
C LYS A 5 -19.38 2.93 10.84
N THR A 6 -20.20 3.29 9.86
CA THR A 6 -20.61 2.38 8.79
C THR A 6 -20.41 3.03 7.43
N PHE A 7 -20.23 2.20 6.40
CA PHE A 7 -20.36 2.58 5.00
C PHE A 7 -21.09 1.48 4.24
N THR A 8 -21.70 1.85 3.12
CA THR A 8 -22.35 0.91 2.20
C THR A 8 -21.59 0.92 0.89
N THR A 9 -21.26 -0.25 0.37
CA THR A 9 -20.58 -0.41 -0.91
C THR A 9 -21.53 -0.18 -2.09
N PRO A 10 -21.02 0.01 -3.31
CA PRO A 10 -21.85 0.10 -4.52
C PRO A 10 -22.81 -1.08 -4.72
N ALA A 11 -22.40 -2.30 -4.37
CA ALA A 11 -23.27 -3.48 -4.44
C ALA A 11 -24.31 -3.57 -3.29
N GLY A 12 -24.38 -2.56 -2.41
CA GLY A 12 -25.34 -2.50 -1.31
C GLY A 12 -24.94 -3.30 -0.07
N HIS A 13 -23.66 -3.68 0.07
CA HIS A 13 -23.17 -4.36 1.27
C HIS A 13 -22.76 -3.35 2.34
N THR A 14 -23.28 -3.50 3.55
CA THR A 14 -22.95 -2.62 4.67
C THR A 14 -21.81 -3.19 5.49
N TYR A 15 -20.84 -2.34 5.79
CA TYR A 15 -19.69 -2.65 6.64
C TYR A 15 -19.66 -1.67 7.80
N SER A 16 -19.39 -2.18 8.99
CA SER A 16 -19.00 -1.37 10.14
C SER A 16 -17.49 -1.32 10.25
N TYR A 17 -16.96 -0.20 10.73
CA TYR A 17 -15.53 0.00 10.87
C TYR A 17 -15.16 0.87 12.05
N SER A 18 -13.97 0.61 12.60
CA SER A 18 -13.14 1.59 13.28
C SER A 18 -11.98 1.99 12.38
N VAL A 19 -11.53 3.22 12.50
CA VAL A 19 -10.33 3.70 11.80
C VAL A 19 -9.39 4.33 12.79
N GLU A 20 -8.15 3.90 12.77
CA GLU A 20 -7.04 4.53 13.49
C GLU A 20 -5.96 5.01 12.52
N THR A 21 -5.10 5.89 13.04
CA THR A 21 -3.95 6.38 12.29
C THR A 21 -2.74 5.55 12.68
N GLY A 22 -2.15 4.84 11.72
CA GLY A 22 -0.91 4.10 11.88
C GLY A 22 0.29 5.01 12.16
N GLU A 23 1.42 4.39 12.49
CA GLU A 23 2.66 5.07 12.91
C GLU A 23 3.11 6.15 11.91
N ASN A 24 2.99 5.88 10.61
CA ASN A 24 3.45 6.78 9.56
C ASN A 24 2.30 7.57 8.91
N GLY A 25 1.09 7.51 9.47
CA GLY A 25 -0.08 8.16 8.88
C GLY A 25 -0.91 7.25 7.97
N GLU A 26 -0.72 5.94 8.03
CA GLU A 26 -1.63 4.99 7.39
C GLU A 26 -3.04 5.09 8.00
N ALA A 27 -4.09 4.84 7.21
CA ALA A 27 -5.43 4.62 7.75
C ALA A 27 -5.63 3.12 7.93
N VAL A 28 -5.73 2.67 9.18
CA VAL A 28 -5.92 1.26 9.53
C VAL A 28 -7.40 1.05 9.85
N TYR A 29 -8.10 0.28 9.00
CA TYR A 29 -9.52 0.02 9.13
C TYR A 29 -9.76 -1.41 9.65
N ASP A 30 -10.34 -1.54 10.83
CA ASP A 30 -10.85 -2.82 11.30
C ASP A 30 -12.31 -2.95 10.85
N LEU A 31 -12.59 -3.97 10.06
CA LEU A 31 -13.84 -4.12 9.34
C LEU A 31 -14.68 -5.28 9.88
N SER A 32 -15.99 -5.08 9.90
CA SER A 32 -16.97 -6.15 10.06
C SER A 32 -18.10 -5.98 9.06
N ARG A 33 -18.63 -7.09 8.53
CA ARG A 33 -19.80 -7.08 7.64
C ARG A 33 -21.06 -7.04 8.48
N VAL A 34 -21.97 -6.15 8.15
CA VAL A 34 -23.26 -6.03 8.83
C VAL A 34 -24.32 -6.77 8.03
N PHE A 35 -25.01 -7.69 8.70
CA PHE A 35 -26.17 -8.43 8.19
C PHE A 35 -27.41 -8.08 9.01
N ALA A 36 -28.60 -8.49 8.55
CA ALA A 36 -29.83 -8.28 9.29
C ALA A 36 -29.81 -8.94 10.68
N ASP A 37 -29.21 -10.13 10.78
CA ASP A 37 -29.23 -10.97 11.98
C ASP A 37 -27.93 -10.88 12.82
N GLY A 38 -26.98 -10.02 12.44
CA GLY A 38 -25.73 -9.88 13.18
C GLY A 38 -24.59 -9.23 12.43
N VAL A 39 -23.40 -9.25 13.06
CA VAL A 39 -22.17 -8.66 12.53
C VAL A 39 -21.10 -9.75 12.45
N PHE A 40 -20.43 -9.85 11.30
CA PHE A 40 -19.35 -10.80 11.06
C PHE A 40 -18.01 -10.06 10.98
N PRO A 41 -17.03 -10.36 11.85
CA PRO A 41 -15.72 -9.73 11.76
C PRO A 41 -15.01 -10.17 10.49
N ILE A 42 -14.44 -9.22 9.75
CA ILE A 42 -13.75 -9.50 8.49
C ILE A 42 -12.25 -9.49 8.68
N GLY A 43 -11.74 -8.52 9.43
CA GLY A 43 -10.31 -8.28 9.61
C GLY A 43 -9.93 -6.86 9.20
N THR A 44 -8.63 -6.63 8.99
CA THR A 44 -8.08 -5.29 8.81
C THR A 44 -7.71 -5.00 7.35
N VAL A 45 -8.01 -3.78 6.90
CA VAL A 45 -7.52 -3.21 5.64
C VAL A 45 -6.78 -1.91 5.94
N VAL A 46 -5.57 -1.78 5.43
CA VAL A 46 -4.75 -0.58 5.59
C VAL A 46 -4.72 0.20 4.28
N VAL A 47 -5.02 1.49 4.33
CA VAL A 47 -5.03 2.39 3.17
C VAL A 47 -4.05 3.53 3.40
N HIS A 48 -3.16 3.77 2.44
CA HIS A 48 -2.21 4.87 2.47
C HIS A 48 -1.78 5.28 1.04
N PRO A 49 -1.17 6.45 0.85
CA PRO A 49 -0.55 6.81 -0.44
C PRO A 49 0.46 5.75 -0.92
N ASN A 50 0.73 5.71 -2.23
CA ASN A 50 1.71 4.78 -2.81
C ASN A 50 3.04 4.81 -2.04
N TRP A 51 3.50 3.63 -1.61
CA TRP A 51 4.74 3.45 -0.84
C TRP A 51 6.00 3.58 -1.69
N GLU A 52 5.88 3.49 -3.01
CA GLU A 52 7.01 3.66 -3.93
C GLU A 52 7.62 5.06 -3.76
N LEU A 53 8.95 5.11 -3.56
CA LEU A 53 9.65 6.38 -3.36
C LEU A 53 9.58 7.28 -4.60
N SER A 54 9.54 6.71 -5.80
CA SER A 54 9.47 7.45 -7.06
C SER A 54 8.41 6.82 -7.98
N PRO A 55 7.12 7.01 -7.68
CA PRO A 55 6.05 6.34 -8.40
C PRO A 55 5.94 6.89 -9.81
N ALA A 56 5.74 6.02 -10.80
CA ALA A 56 5.53 6.43 -12.19
C ALA A 56 4.17 7.11 -12.42
N THR A 57 3.23 6.95 -11.48
CA THR A 57 1.90 7.57 -11.51
C THR A 57 1.60 8.15 -10.14
N GLU A 58 1.32 9.45 -10.11
CA GLU A 58 0.98 10.16 -8.88
C GLU A 58 -0.47 9.88 -8.44
N GLY A 59 -0.76 10.10 -7.16
CA GLY A 59 -2.12 10.00 -6.61
C GLY A 59 -2.65 8.57 -6.43
N LEU A 60 -1.82 7.54 -6.66
CA LEU A 60 -2.20 6.16 -6.38
C LEU A 60 -2.28 5.91 -4.86
N LEU A 61 -3.30 5.15 -4.45
CA LEU A 61 -3.43 4.63 -3.09
C LEU A 61 -3.01 3.16 -3.07
N ASN A 62 -2.26 2.78 -2.04
CA ASN A 62 -2.03 1.38 -1.71
C ASN A 62 -3.12 0.90 -0.75
N VAL A 63 -3.75 -0.20 -1.11
CA VAL A 63 -4.71 -0.93 -0.28
C VAL A 63 -4.05 -2.24 0.11
N GLN A 64 -3.70 -2.35 1.38
CA GLN A 64 -3.06 -3.52 1.96
C GLN A 64 -4.08 -4.35 2.76
N PHE A 65 -4.03 -5.66 2.54
CA PHE A 65 -4.84 -6.63 3.29
C PHE A 65 -4.03 -7.15 4.49
N GLY A 66 -4.59 -6.94 5.69
CA GLY A 66 -3.96 -7.23 6.97
C GLY A 66 -3.07 -6.09 7.50
N LYS A 67 -2.89 -6.04 8.81
CA LYS A 67 -1.98 -5.09 9.49
C LYS A 67 -0.58 -5.68 9.66
N GLY A 68 0.41 -4.81 9.84
CA GLY A 68 1.82 -5.18 9.95
C GLY A 68 2.60 -4.72 8.73
N SER A 69 3.64 -5.49 8.36
CA SER A 69 4.65 -5.05 7.41
C SER A 69 4.10 -4.61 6.05
N PRO A 70 4.50 -3.43 5.54
CA PRO A 70 4.07 -2.96 4.23
C PRO A 70 4.69 -3.77 3.09
N THR A 71 5.87 -4.35 3.33
CA THR A 71 6.67 -5.02 2.29
C THR A 71 6.67 -6.54 2.40
N ASP A 72 6.54 -7.10 3.60
CA ASP A 72 6.47 -8.55 3.79
C ASP A 72 5.05 -9.00 4.16
N ARG A 73 4.43 -9.82 3.30
CA ARG A 73 3.09 -10.34 3.58
C ARG A 73 3.07 -11.35 4.73
N HIS A 74 4.18 -12.02 5.04
CA HIS A 74 4.25 -13.06 6.06
C HIS A 74 4.23 -12.47 7.47
N GLU A 75 4.67 -11.22 7.60
CA GLU A 75 4.59 -10.43 8.83
C GLU A 75 3.22 -9.76 9.01
N ARG A 76 2.28 -9.96 8.07
CA ARG A 76 0.93 -9.41 8.18
C ARG A 76 0.04 -10.33 9.00
N THR A 77 -0.86 -9.69 9.73
CA THR A 77 -1.85 -10.34 10.60
C THR A 77 -3.23 -9.79 10.29
N ASP A 78 -4.27 -10.48 10.76
CA ASP A 78 -5.66 -10.02 10.65
C ASP A 78 -6.11 -9.77 9.20
N ALA A 79 -5.72 -10.68 8.31
CA ALA A 79 -6.08 -10.62 6.89
C ALA A 79 -7.61 -10.74 6.70
N PRO A 80 -8.23 -9.96 5.80
CA PRO A 80 -9.67 -10.01 5.55
C PRO A 80 -10.18 -11.38 5.13
N GLN A 81 -11.16 -11.92 5.86
CA GLN A 81 -11.86 -13.15 5.54
C GLN A 81 -12.99 -12.90 4.54
N LEU A 82 -12.60 -12.67 3.27
CA LEU A 82 -13.51 -12.36 2.15
C LEU A 82 -13.44 -13.40 1.02
N GLY A 83 -12.60 -14.41 1.20
CA GLY A 83 -12.37 -15.49 0.26
C GLY A 83 -13.48 -16.54 0.23
N ASP A 84 -13.24 -17.60 -0.52
CA ASP A 84 -14.06 -18.81 -0.54
C ASP A 84 -13.63 -19.81 0.54
N MET A 85 -14.22 -21.01 0.55
CA MET A 85 -13.91 -22.02 1.58
C MET A 85 -12.48 -22.56 1.49
N GLU A 86 -11.86 -22.55 0.31
CA GLU A 86 -10.50 -23.08 0.11
C GLU A 86 -9.43 -22.03 0.43
N LEU A 87 -9.70 -20.78 0.05
CA LEU A 87 -8.81 -19.64 0.25
C LEU A 87 -9.54 -18.50 0.99
N PRO A 88 -9.94 -18.69 2.26
CA PRO A 88 -10.82 -17.77 2.99
C PRO A 88 -10.23 -16.39 3.22
N TYR A 89 -8.90 -16.24 3.24
CA TYR A 89 -8.24 -14.99 3.56
C TYR A 89 -7.70 -14.30 2.31
N VAL A 90 -8.00 -13.02 2.15
CA VAL A 90 -7.45 -12.18 1.09
C VAL A 90 -6.14 -11.57 1.57
N VAL A 91 -5.08 -11.69 0.76
CA VAL A 91 -3.72 -11.31 1.17
C VAL A 91 -3.03 -10.46 0.10
N GLY A 92 -1.97 -9.76 0.51
CA GLY A 92 -1.20 -8.90 -0.39
C GLY A 92 -1.67 -7.45 -0.39
N SER A 93 -1.36 -6.72 -1.46
CA SER A 93 -1.77 -5.33 -1.60
C SER A 93 -1.99 -4.94 -3.06
N HIS A 94 -2.81 -3.93 -3.28
CA HIS A 94 -3.13 -3.39 -4.60
C HIS A 94 -2.94 -1.88 -4.62
N LEU A 95 -2.28 -1.40 -5.67
CA LEU A 95 -2.32 0.02 -6.03
C LEU A 95 -3.59 0.29 -6.82
N VAL A 96 -4.37 1.26 -6.36
CA VAL A 96 -5.62 1.68 -6.96
C VAL A 96 -5.56 3.16 -7.29
N ASN A 97 -6.23 3.57 -8.36
CA ASN A 97 -6.32 4.98 -8.72
C ASN A 97 -7.70 5.51 -8.31
N PRO A 98 -7.80 6.41 -7.32
CA PRO A 98 -9.08 6.99 -6.95
C PRO A 98 -9.77 7.74 -8.09
N ALA A 99 -9.04 8.21 -9.10
CA ALA A 99 -9.63 8.83 -10.29
C ALA A 99 -10.49 7.87 -11.14
N ASP A 100 -10.32 6.55 -10.97
CA ASP A 100 -11.20 5.55 -11.61
C ASP A 100 -12.66 5.69 -11.13
N LEU A 101 -12.89 6.28 -9.95
CA LEU A 101 -14.23 6.50 -9.39
C LEU A 101 -14.99 7.67 -10.02
N THR A 102 -14.26 8.55 -10.72
CA THR A 102 -14.84 9.73 -11.39
C THR A 102 -14.94 9.56 -12.90
N ALA A 103 -14.42 8.44 -13.44
CA ALA A 103 -14.59 8.13 -14.84
C ALA A 103 -16.06 7.79 -15.12
N GLU A 104 -16.66 8.44 -16.11
CA GLU A 104 -17.98 8.06 -16.62
C GLU A 104 -17.97 6.57 -16.94
N THR A 105 -18.83 5.81 -16.26
CA THR A 105 -19.06 4.41 -16.59
C THR A 105 -20.23 4.36 -17.55
N ASP A 106 -20.01 3.73 -18.70
CA ASP A 106 -21.07 3.48 -19.67
C ASP A 106 -22.24 2.74 -18.97
N ASP A 107 -23.46 3.14 -19.30
CA ASP A 107 -24.74 2.50 -18.92
C ASP A 107 -25.26 2.68 -17.48
N GLY A 108 -24.79 3.69 -16.73
CA GLY A 108 -25.42 4.09 -15.46
C GLY A 108 -25.13 3.16 -14.27
N ALA A 109 -24.15 2.27 -14.40
CA ALA A 109 -23.61 1.50 -13.28
C ALA A 109 -22.79 2.40 -12.33
N ALA A 110 -22.67 2.01 -11.07
CA ALA A 110 -21.79 2.72 -10.13
C ALA A 110 -20.31 2.49 -10.49
N PRO A 111 -19.46 3.53 -10.48
CA PRO A 111 -18.05 3.40 -10.82
C PRO A 111 -17.31 2.54 -9.78
N LEU A 112 -16.52 1.58 -10.26
CA LEU A 112 -15.71 0.66 -9.44
C LEU A 112 -14.22 0.87 -9.70
N LEU A 113 -13.39 0.65 -8.67
CA LEU A 113 -11.93 0.71 -8.82
C LEU A 113 -11.42 -0.40 -9.74
N LYS A 114 -10.40 -0.07 -10.55
CA LYS A 114 -9.74 -1.03 -11.42
C LYS A 114 -8.54 -1.64 -10.72
N PHE A 115 -8.59 -2.94 -10.42
CA PHE A 115 -7.43 -3.67 -9.92
C PHE A 115 -6.57 -4.17 -11.07
N ARG A 116 -5.31 -3.70 -11.13
CA ARG A 116 -4.36 -4.08 -12.20
C ARG A 116 -3.70 -5.44 -11.98
N LYS A 117 -3.72 -5.95 -10.75
CA LYS A 117 -3.12 -7.23 -10.37
C LYS A 117 -4.22 -8.25 -10.06
N ARG A 118 -3.89 -9.54 -10.23
CA ARG A 118 -4.74 -10.64 -9.77
C ARG A 118 -4.87 -10.57 -8.25
N MET A 119 -6.08 -10.80 -7.76
CA MET A 119 -6.33 -10.94 -6.32
C MET A 119 -5.77 -12.26 -5.82
N MET A 120 -5.21 -12.26 -4.62
CA MET A 120 -4.60 -13.43 -4.01
C MET A 120 -5.35 -13.82 -2.74
N GLY A 121 -5.60 -15.12 -2.60
CA GLY A 121 -6.19 -15.74 -1.42
C GLY A 121 -5.20 -16.69 -0.73
N ALA A 122 -5.47 -17.02 0.53
CA ALA A 122 -4.68 -17.94 1.33
C ALA A 122 -5.58 -18.76 2.28
N ALA A 123 -5.12 -19.97 2.60
CA ALA A 123 -5.81 -20.88 3.52
C ALA A 123 -5.78 -20.39 4.99
N PHE A 124 -4.75 -19.62 5.37
CA PHE A 124 -4.60 -19.04 6.70
C PHE A 124 -4.22 -17.56 6.60
N ALA A 125 -4.61 -16.78 7.61
CA ALA A 125 -4.37 -15.34 7.67
C ALA A 125 -2.89 -14.94 7.67
N ALA A 126 -2.00 -15.81 8.16
CA ALA A 126 -0.56 -15.59 8.19
C ALA A 126 0.18 -16.87 7.78
N ASN A 127 1.41 -16.71 7.27
CA ASN A 127 2.34 -17.81 6.97
C ASN A 127 1.84 -18.91 6.01
N ALA A 128 0.80 -18.63 5.22
CA ALA A 128 0.32 -19.53 4.19
C ALA A 128 0.85 -19.17 2.78
N PRO A 129 1.03 -20.17 1.91
CA PRO A 129 1.16 -19.93 0.47
C PRO A 129 -0.07 -19.20 -0.06
N ALA A 130 0.15 -18.21 -0.94
CA ALA A 130 -0.92 -17.47 -1.59
C ALA A 130 -1.20 -18.07 -2.96
N GLN A 131 -2.48 -18.19 -3.32
CA GLN A 131 -2.96 -18.67 -4.61
C GLN A 131 -3.91 -17.64 -5.22
N PRO A 132 -4.10 -17.61 -6.55
CA PRO A 132 -5.07 -16.73 -7.18
C PRO A 132 -6.47 -16.94 -6.57
N ALA A 133 -7.12 -15.86 -6.14
CA ALA A 133 -8.47 -15.92 -5.63
C ALA A 133 -9.49 -16.19 -6.74
N SER A 134 -10.64 -16.72 -6.38
CA SER A 134 -11.76 -16.91 -7.32
C SER A 134 -12.29 -15.57 -7.86
N PRO A 135 -12.93 -15.55 -9.05
CA PRO A 135 -13.54 -14.35 -9.59
C PRO A 135 -14.60 -13.73 -8.65
N GLU A 136 -15.33 -14.56 -7.92
CA GLU A 136 -16.32 -14.08 -6.95
C GLU A 136 -15.65 -13.34 -5.79
N THR A 137 -14.54 -13.87 -5.25
CA THR A 137 -13.74 -13.16 -4.24
C THR A 137 -13.19 -11.86 -4.79
N PHE A 138 -12.70 -11.85 -6.04
CA PHE A 138 -12.23 -10.62 -6.68
C PHE A 138 -13.31 -9.53 -6.69
N GLU A 139 -14.54 -9.87 -7.10
CA GLU A 139 -15.66 -8.94 -7.16
C GLU A 139 -16.05 -8.42 -5.77
N LYS A 140 -16.15 -9.31 -4.77
CA LYS A 140 -16.43 -8.93 -3.38
C LYS A 140 -15.39 -7.95 -2.83
N VAL A 141 -14.10 -8.21 -3.08
CA VAL A 141 -13.02 -7.35 -2.60
C VAL A 141 -13.00 -6.03 -3.37
N ARG A 142 -13.23 -6.04 -4.67
CA ARG A 142 -13.33 -4.81 -5.49
C ARG A 142 -14.43 -3.90 -5.00
N ASP A 143 -15.61 -4.45 -4.72
CA ASP A 143 -16.76 -3.72 -4.18
C ASP A 143 -16.46 -3.12 -2.79
N LEU A 144 -15.91 -3.93 -1.88
CA LEU A 144 -15.49 -3.48 -0.55
C LEU A 144 -14.48 -2.33 -0.63
N VAL A 145 -13.39 -2.55 -1.36
CA VAL A 145 -12.29 -1.57 -1.45
C VAL A 145 -12.76 -0.29 -2.13
N THR A 146 -13.68 -0.38 -3.10
CA THR A 146 -14.32 0.81 -3.68
C THR A 146 -15.06 1.63 -2.62
N GLY A 147 -15.94 1.00 -1.84
CA GLY A 147 -16.64 1.67 -0.74
C GLY A 147 -15.69 2.23 0.33
N LEU A 148 -14.61 1.50 0.62
CA LEU A 148 -13.60 1.92 1.58
C LEU A 148 -12.80 3.14 1.09
N VAL A 149 -12.40 3.18 -0.17
CA VAL A 149 -11.66 4.33 -0.75
C VAL A 149 -12.54 5.57 -0.80
N ILE A 150 -13.83 5.44 -1.14
CA ILE A 150 -14.79 6.56 -1.04
C ILE A 150 -14.84 7.07 0.40
N THR A 151 -14.95 6.15 1.37
CA THR A 151 -14.96 6.48 2.81
C THR A 151 -13.67 7.16 3.25
N TYR A 152 -12.52 6.70 2.75
CA TYR A 152 -11.21 7.28 2.99
C TYR A 152 -11.12 8.71 2.45
N GLN A 153 -11.54 8.95 1.22
CA GLN A 153 -11.51 10.30 0.62
C GLN A 153 -12.47 11.28 1.31
N ALA A 154 -13.59 10.79 1.85
CA ALA A 154 -14.55 11.61 2.58
C ALA A 154 -14.13 11.90 4.05
N ASP A 155 -13.16 11.18 4.60
CA ASP A 155 -12.72 11.37 5.98
C ASP A 155 -11.89 12.67 6.13
N LYS A 156 -12.36 13.56 7.01
CA LYS A 156 -11.71 14.84 7.32
C LYS A 156 -10.29 14.67 7.88
N ALA A 157 -9.96 13.51 8.45
CA ALA A 157 -8.61 13.22 8.94
C ALA A 157 -7.63 12.83 7.84
N THR A 158 -8.11 12.46 6.64
CA THR A 158 -7.29 11.96 5.54
C THR A 158 -6.20 12.92 5.08
N PRO A 159 -6.45 14.23 4.86
CA PRO A 159 -5.38 15.15 4.47
C PRO A 159 -4.21 15.20 5.47
N LYS A 160 -4.51 15.07 6.78
CA LYS A 160 -3.47 15.02 7.82
C LYS A 160 -2.70 13.70 7.77
N ARG A 161 -3.38 12.57 7.56
CA ARG A 161 -2.77 11.24 7.42
C ARG A 161 -1.81 11.20 6.22
N GLU A 162 -2.27 11.66 5.05
CA GLU A 162 -1.46 11.72 3.83
C GLU A 162 -0.25 12.64 3.99
N ALA A 163 -0.41 13.79 4.65
CA ALA A 163 0.72 14.70 4.92
C ALA A 163 1.78 14.05 5.85
N THR A 164 1.36 13.28 6.85
CA THR A 164 2.28 12.50 7.70
C THR A 164 3.00 11.43 6.88
N TYR A 165 2.26 10.70 6.05
CA TYR A 165 2.84 9.65 5.20
C TYR A 165 3.83 10.20 4.17
N ALA A 166 3.54 11.37 3.59
CA ALA A 166 4.46 12.05 2.69
C ALA A 166 5.78 12.44 3.38
N LYS A 167 5.74 12.87 4.66
CA LYS A 167 6.95 13.16 5.44
C LYS A 167 7.78 11.91 5.70
N PHE A 168 7.13 10.80 6.02
CA PHE A 168 7.78 9.50 6.19
C PHE A 168 8.49 9.07 4.89
N LEU A 169 7.81 9.12 3.74
CA LEU A 169 8.44 8.80 2.46
C LEU A 169 9.57 9.75 2.09
N ASN A 170 9.45 11.04 2.42
CA ASN A 170 10.52 12.01 2.17
C ASN A 170 11.79 11.71 2.98
N ALA A 171 11.65 11.21 4.22
CA ALA A 171 12.81 10.76 5.00
C ALA A 171 13.51 9.58 4.30
N GLN A 172 12.76 8.58 3.83
CA GLN A 172 13.34 7.45 3.10
C GLN A 172 13.99 7.86 1.77
N ARG A 173 13.37 8.80 1.03
CA ARG A 173 13.95 9.38 -0.18
C ARG A 173 15.30 10.06 0.13
N ALA A 174 15.36 10.84 1.20
CA ALA A 174 16.59 11.52 1.61
C ALA A 174 17.70 10.51 1.95
N GLU A 175 17.38 9.43 2.67
CA GLU A 175 18.32 8.35 2.97
C GLU A 175 18.83 7.65 1.69
N ALA A 176 17.93 7.35 0.76
CA ALA A 176 18.30 6.73 -0.51
C ALA A 176 19.25 7.62 -1.34
N VAL A 177 18.94 8.93 -1.44
CA VAL A 177 19.79 9.91 -2.13
C VAL A 177 21.14 10.06 -1.43
N GLN A 178 21.17 10.13 -0.09
CA GLN A 178 22.42 10.21 0.66
C GLN A 178 23.31 8.98 0.42
N ALA A 179 22.72 7.79 0.32
CA ALA A 179 23.46 6.58 0.00
C ALA A 179 24.09 6.64 -1.41
N GLU A 180 23.43 7.26 -2.38
CA GLU A 180 23.99 7.48 -3.72
C GLU A 180 25.12 8.51 -3.71
N ILE A 181 24.96 9.62 -2.97
CA ILE A 181 26.01 10.61 -2.77
C ILE A 181 27.26 9.93 -2.19
N ASN A 182 27.10 9.14 -1.13
CA ASN A 182 28.22 8.43 -0.49
C ASN A 182 28.94 7.48 -1.46
N LYS A 183 28.21 6.81 -2.37
CA LYS A 183 28.80 5.97 -3.42
C LYS A 183 29.61 6.79 -4.43
N LEU A 184 29.12 7.97 -4.80
CA LEU A 184 29.84 8.88 -5.71
C LEU A 184 31.09 9.45 -5.04
N ASP A 185 31.01 9.82 -3.77
CA ASP A 185 32.14 10.33 -3.00
C ASP A 185 33.26 9.28 -2.88
N ALA A 186 32.90 8.02 -2.60
CA ALA A 186 33.85 6.91 -2.57
C ALA A 186 34.55 6.71 -3.93
N LYS A 187 33.81 6.81 -5.04
CA LYS A 187 34.38 6.75 -6.40
C LYS A 187 35.31 7.93 -6.67
N ALA A 188 34.93 9.13 -6.26
CA ALA A 188 35.74 10.33 -6.42
C ALA A 188 37.07 10.22 -5.65
N GLN A 189 37.03 9.70 -4.42
CA GLN A 189 38.24 9.43 -3.63
C GLN A 189 39.15 8.40 -4.30
N ALA A 190 38.60 7.31 -4.82
CA ALA A 190 39.37 6.29 -5.55
C ALA A 190 40.05 6.88 -6.80
N LEU A 191 39.33 7.70 -7.58
CA LEU A 191 39.90 8.39 -8.75
C LEU A 191 40.98 9.40 -8.37
N ALA A 192 40.82 10.12 -7.26
CA ALA A 192 41.82 11.05 -6.76
C ALA A 192 43.13 10.32 -6.38
N LEU A 193 43.03 9.14 -5.76
CA LEU A 193 44.18 8.31 -5.43
C LEU A 193 44.89 7.80 -6.70
N MET A 194 44.15 7.28 -7.68
CA MET A 194 44.74 6.87 -8.97
C MET A 194 45.43 8.02 -9.70
N ARG A 195 44.86 9.23 -9.64
CA ARG A 195 45.48 10.43 -10.21
C ARG A 195 46.79 10.77 -9.49
N ALA A 196 46.83 10.67 -8.17
CA ALA A 196 48.05 10.90 -7.40
C ALA A 196 49.15 9.89 -7.78
N GLU A 197 48.81 8.60 -7.87
CA GLU A 197 49.76 7.56 -8.32
C GLU A 197 50.32 7.83 -9.73
N LEU A 198 49.48 8.29 -10.66
CA LEU A 198 49.93 8.67 -12.01
C LEU A 198 50.82 9.92 -11.99
N ALA A 199 50.53 10.89 -11.13
CA ALA A 199 51.36 12.08 -10.96
C ALA A 199 52.74 11.73 -10.38
N ASP A 200 52.80 10.82 -9.42
CA ASP A 200 54.06 10.32 -8.84
C ASP A 200 54.89 9.56 -9.89
N LYS A 201 54.25 8.68 -10.67
CA LYS A 201 54.90 8.00 -11.82
C LYS A 201 55.41 8.98 -12.87
N LEU A 202 54.64 10.02 -13.20
CA LEU A 202 55.09 11.03 -14.15
C LEU A 202 56.29 11.81 -13.61
N THR A 203 56.29 12.13 -12.32
CA THR A 203 57.38 12.86 -11.68
C THR A 203 58.66 12.03 -11.70
N SER A 204 58.59 10.74 -11.38
CA SER A 204 59.76 9.86 -11.45
C SER A 204 60.36 9.78 -12.86
N TYR A 205 59.53 9.79 -13.91
CA TYR A 205 60.01 9.87 -15.30
C TYR A 205 60.65 11.21 -15.68
N LYS A 206 60.28 12.32 -15.02
CA LYS A 206 60.84 13.65 -15.31
C LYS A 206 62.14 13.95 -14.58
N THR A 207 62.43 13.22 -13.51
CA THR A 207 63.61 13.43 -12.66
C THR A 207 64.70 12.38 -12.86
N ALA A 208 64.49 11.41 -13.75
CA ALA A 208 65.47 10.41 -14.19
C ALA A 208 66.24 10.89 -15.42
#